data_AF-R9AXB0-F1
#
_entry.id   AF-R9AXB0-F1
#
_cell.length_a   1.000
_cell.length_b   1.000
_cell.length_c   1.000
_cell.angle_alpha   90.00
_cell.angle_beta   90.00
_cell.angle_gamma   90.00
#
_symmetry.space_group_name_H-M   'P 1'
#
loop_
_entity.id
_entity.type
_entity.pdbx_description
1 polymer ?
#
loop_
_entity_poly.entity_id
_entity_poly.type
_entity_poly.pdbx_seq_one_letter_code
_entity_poly.pdbx_strand_id
1 'polypeptide(L)' 'MKFKYSTRTRTLTVFGAKMDHIFHNVSVGEIEELVIDAKFKEARWVTR' A
#
# COMPACT_ATOMS: atom_id res chain seq x y z
N MET A 1 1.06 -2.66 9.23
CA MET A 1 1.66 -2.39 7.90
C MET A 1 2.52 -1.15 7.97
N LYS A 2 3.72 -1.20 7.41
CA LYS A 2 4.60 -0.04 7.19
C LYS A 2 4.48 0.35 5.72
N PHE A 3 4.69 1.61 5.37
CA PHE A 3 4.77 2.01 3.96
C PHE A 3 5.96 2.92 3.71
N LYS A 4 6.44 2.92 2.47
CA LYS A 4 7.49 3.80 1.97
C LYS A 4 6.99 4.47 0.70
N TYR A 5 7.07 5.80 0.67
CA TYR A 5 6.76 6.57 -0.52
C TYR A 5 8.03 7.24 -1.06
N SER A 6 8.22 7.14 -2.37
CA SER A 6 9.27 7.84 -3.10
C SER A 6 8.62 8.93 -3.94
N THR A 7 8.83 10.19 -3.57
CA THR A 7 8.37 11.37 -4.34
C THR A 7 9.03 11.43 -5.71
N ARG A 8 10.29 11.01 -5.82
CA ARG A 8 11.08 11.04 -7.07
C ARG A 8 10.53 10.09 -8.14
N THR A 9 10.07 8.91 -7.74
CA THR A 9 9.52 7.90 -8.65
C THR A 9 8.00 7.77 -8.54
N ARG A 10 7.36 8.59 -7.70
CA ARG A 10 5.93 8.53 -7.34
C ARG A 10 5.48 7.10 -7.04
N THR A 11 6.32 6.37 -6.31
CA THR A 11 6.09 4.94 -6.01
C THR A 11 5.77 4.79 -4.53
N LEU A 12 4.64 4.15 -4.23
CA LEU A 12 4.24 3.77 -2.88
C LEU A 12 4.41 2.27 -2.72
N THR A 13 5.18 1.85 -1.72
CA THR A 13 5.32 0.45 -1.32
C THR A 13 4.73 0.28 0.06
N VAL A 14 3.68 -0.53 0.18
CA VAL A 14 3.04 -0.88 1.45
C VAL A 14 3.48 -2.29 1.81
N PHE A 15 4.25 -2.41 2.88
CA PHE A 15 4.76 -3.68 3.38
C PHE A 15 3.69 -4.35 4.25
N GLY A 16 3.17 -5.45 3.73
CA GLY A 16 2.21 -6.33 4.41
C GLY A 16 2.90 -7.44 5.18
N ALA A 17 2.12 -8.17 5.98
CA ALA A 17 2.59 -9.39 6.63
C ALA A 17 2.61 -10.58 5.64
N LYS A 18 1.72 -10.58 4.65
CA LYS A 18 1.59 -11.65 3.65
C LYS A 18 2.08 -11.22 2.26
N MET A 19 1.89 -9.96 1.87
CA MET A 19 2.32 -9.44 0.57
C MET A 19 2.66 -7.96 0.64
N ASP A 20 3.64 -7.57 -0.15
CA ASP A 20 3.96 -6.16 -0.40
C ASP A 20 3.12 -5.62 -1.56
N HIS A 21 2.46 -4.49 -1.34
CA HIS A 21 1.67 -3.80 -2.34
C HIS A 21 2.50 -2.64 -2.93
N ILE A 22 2.81 -2.72 -4.23
CA ILE A 22 3.57 -1.70 -4.94
C ILE A 22 2.62 -0.94 -5.87
N PHE A 23 2.52 0.35 -5.67
CA PHE A 23 1.71 1.27 -6.47
C PHE A 23 2.62 2.27 -7.17
N HIS A 24 2.42 2.46 -8.47
CA HIS A 24 3.20 3.38 -9.29
C HIS A 24 2.38 4.62 -9.65
N ASN A 25 3.07 5.75 -9.88
CA ASN A 25 2.47 7.03 -10.25
C ASN A 25 1.46 7.59 -9.22
N VAL A 26 1.71 7.34 -7.93
CA VAL A 26 0.85 7.75 -6.82
C VAL A 26 1.11 9.20 -6.41
N SER A 27 0.04 9.97 -6.24
CA SER A 27 0.10 11.33 -5.69
C SER A 27 0.03 11.30 -4.17
N VAL A 28 0.58 12.32 -3.50
CA VAL A 28 0.63 12.36 -2.02
C VAL A 28 -0.76 12.27 -1.38
N GLY A 29 -1.78 12.87 -2.00
CA GLY A 29 -3.16 12.81 -1.52
C GLY A 29 -3.82 11.43 -1.64
N GLU A 30 -3.26 10.50 -2.43
CA GLU A 30 -3.82 9.16 -2.64
C GLU A 30 -3.19 8.13 -1.70
N ILE A 31 -2.11 8.48 -0.99
CA ILE A 31 -1.34 7.53 -0.18
C ILE A 31 -2.20 6.92 0.92
N GLU A 32 -2.99 7.72 1.64
CA GLU A 32 -3.81 7.21 2.75
C GLU A 32 -4.86 6.21 2.27
N GLU A 33 -5.56 6.52 1.18
CA GLU A 33 -6.57 5.63 0.60
C GLU A 33 -5.95 4.29 0.14
N LEU A 34 -4.80 4.34 -0.54
CA LEU A 34 -4.10 3.14 -1.01
C LEU A 34 -3.54 2.28 0.14
N VAL A 35 -3.07 2.91 1.23
CA VAL A 35 -2.64 2.19 2.43
C VAL A 35 -3.83 1.52 3.11
N ILE A 36 -5.00 2.15 3.13
CA ILE A 36 -6.24 1.57 3.68
C ILE A 36 -6.70 0.39 2.81
N ASP A 37 -6.72 0.53 1.49
CA ASP A 37 -7.04 -0.56 0.55
C ASP A 37 -6.11 -1.78 0.75
N ALA A 38 -4.81 -1.54 0.88
CA ALA A 38 -3.84 -2.61 1.15
C ALA A 38 -4.14 -3.34 2.47
N LYS A 39 -4.50 -2.60 3.54
CA LYS A 39 -4.94 -3.21 4.82
C LYS A 39 -6.18 -4.08 4.65
N PHE A 40 -7.17 -3.63 3.90
CA PHE A 40 -8.39 -4.40 3.65
C PHE A 40 -8.11 -5.67 2.85
N LYS A 41 -7.25 -5.61 1.83
CA LYS A 41 -6.82 -6.78 1.06
C LYS A 41 -6.12 -7.81 1.92
N GLU A 42 -5.21 -7.38 2.80
CA GLU A 42 -4.56 -8.28 3.77
C GLU A 42 -5.56 -8.89 4.76
N ALA A 43 -6.50 -8.11 5.29
CA ALA A 43 -7.53 -8.61 6.20
C ALA A 43 -8.42 -9.66 5.52
N ARG A 44 -8.81 -9.43 4.26
CA ARG A 44 -9.62 -10.38 3.48
C ARG A 44 -8.89 -11.70 3.20
N TRP A 45 -7.57 -11.69 3.17
CA TRP A 45 -6.75 -12.90 3.06
C TRP A 45 -6.70 -13.76 4.32
N VAL A 46 -7.15 -13.26 5.48
CA VAL A 46 -7.27 -14.08 6.69
C VAL A 46 -8.59 -14.88 6.69
N THR A 47 -9.59 -14.46 5.94
CA THR A 47 -10.94 -15.06 5.95
C THR A 47 -11.14 -16.15 4.90
N ARG A 48 -10.20 -17.09 4.74
CA ARG A 48 -10.42 -18.26 3.88
C ARG A 48 -9.86 -19.54 4.46
#